data_AF-A0A4Q3RH52-F1
#
_entry.id   AF-A0A4Q3RH52-F1
#
_cell.length_a   1.000
_cell.length_b   1.000
_cell.length_c   1.000
_cell.angle_alpha   90.00
_cell.angle_beta   90.00
_cell.angle_gamma   90.00
#
_symmetry.space_group_name_H-M   'P 1'
#
loop_
_entity.id
_entity.type
_entity.pdbx_description
1 polymer ?
#
loop_
_entity_poly.entity_id
_entity_poly.type
_entity_poly.pdbx_seq_one_letter_code
_entity_poly.pdbx_strand_id
1 'polypeptide(L)' 'MKRMTLLFLLPLVALVSSCGKDGPSSPATPAPANLTVNAVVNPDNSGNVSFTASATNATTYEFDFGNGVYQT' A
#
# COMPACT_ATOMS: atom_id res chain seq x y z
N MET A 1 54.13 -12.88 -15.37
CA MET A 1 53.51 -11.69 -14.73
C MET A 1 52.33 -11.09 -15.51
N LYS A 2 52.25 -11.21 -16.85
CA LYS A 2 51.12 -10.66 -17.65
C LYS A 2 49.74 -11.31 -17.38
N ARG A 3 49.72 -12.58 -16.95
CA ARG A 3 48.49 -13.33 -16.62
C ARG A 3 47.96 -13.06 -15.21
N MET A 4 48.81 -12.56 -14.31
CA MET A 4 48.45 -12.26 -12.91
C MET A 4 47.79 -10.88 -12.80
N THR A 5 48.15 -9.93 -13.66
CA THR A 5 47.48 -8.63 -13.79
C THR A 5 46.04 -8.78 -14.29
N LEU A 6 45.76 -9.78 -15.14
CA LEU A 6 44.41 -10.03 -15.68
C LEU A 6 43.41 -10.51 -14.61
N LEU A 7 43.90 -11.25 -13.59
CA LEU A 7 43.08 -11.77 -12.49
C LEU A 7 42.66 -10.68 -11.49
N PHE A 8 43.44 -9.61 -11.36
CA PHE A 8 43.11 -8.46 -10.49
C PHE A 8 42.14 -7.45 -11.12
N LEU A 9 41.96 -7.48 -12.45
CA LEU A 9 41.03 -6.60 -13.17
C LEU A 9 39.58 -7.13 -13.23
N LEU A 10 39.38 -8.43 -13.01
CA LEU A 10 38.08 -9.09 -13.05
C LEU A 10 37.07 -8.62 -11.98
N PRO A 11 37.45 -8.37 -10.71
CA PRO A 11 36.50 -7.90 -9.70
C PRO A 11 36.08 -6.43 -9.92
N LEU A 12 36.91 -5.61 -10.56
CA LEU A 12 36.63 -4.18 -10.80
C LEU A 12 35.50 -3.98 -11.84
N VAL A 13 35.36 -4.89 -12.80
CA VAL A 13 34.30 -4.86 -13.82
C VAL A 13 32.94 -5.31 -13.25
N ALA A 14 32.94 -6.14 -12.20
CA ALA A 14 31.72 -6.58 -11.54
C ALA A 14 31.05 -5.45 -10.71
N LEU A 15 31.84 -4.48 -10.21
CA LEU A 15 31.34 -3.36 -9.40
C LEU A 15 30.61 -2.28 -10.22
N VAL A 16 30.87 -2.16 -11.53
CA VAL A 16 30.20 -1.17 -12.40
C VAL A 16 28.92 -1.70 -13.05
N SER A 17 28.58 -2.98 -12.80
CA SER A 17 27.38 -3.63 -13.36
C SER A 17 26.15 -3.50 -12.46
N SER A 18 26.19 -2.67 -11.41
CA SER A 18 25.00 -2.31 -10.63
C SER A 18 24.10 -1.41 -11.48
N CYS A 19 23.34 -2.04 -12.39
CA CYS A 19 22.18 -1.44 -13.01
C CYS A 19 21.23 -0.98 -11.89
N GLY A 20 21.27 0.31 -11.56
CA GLY A 20 20.15 0.99 -10.93
C GLY A 20 18.98 0.90 -11.89
N LYS A 21 18.04 0.00 -11.63
CA LYS A 21 16.75 0.04 -12.30
C LYS A 21 15.97 1.18 -11.66
N ASP A 22 16.07 2.37 -12.26
CA ASP A 22 15.00 3.35 -12.14
C ASP A 22 13.81 2.75 -12.89
N GLY A 23 13.00 1.98 -12.14
CA GLY A 23 11.72 1.52 -12.63
C GLY A 23 10.86 2.73 -12.98
N PRO A 24 9.97 2.63 -13.99
CA PRO A 24 9.04 3.71 -14.27
C PRO A 24 8.31 4.04 -12.97
N SER A 25 8.42 5.28 -12.54
CA SER A 25 7.67 5.80 -11.39
C SER A 25 6.19 5.65 -11.74
N SER A 26 5.54 4.60 -11.22
CA SER A 26 4.10 4.45 -11.35
C SER A 26 3.45 5.74 -10.87
N PRO A 27 2.42 6.26 -11.57
CA PRO A 27 1.64 7.37 -11.04
C PRO A 27 1.22 7.00 -9.63
N ALA A 28 1.60 7.83 -8.66
CA ALA A 28 1.18 7.61 -7.28
C ALA A 28 -0.34 7.64 -7.27
N THR A 29 -0.98 6.51 -7.00
CA THR A 29 -2.42 6.50 -6.73
C THR A 29 -2.63 7.34 -5.48
N PRO A 30 -3.40 8.43 -5.54
CA PRO A 30 -3.59 9.29 -4.39
C PRO A 30 -4.17 8.48 -3.22
N ALA A 31 -3.65 8.73 -2.02
CA ALA A 31 -4.16 8.08 -0.81
C ALA A 31 -5.66 8.40 -0.62
N PRO A 32 -6.44 7.49 0.00
CA PRO A 32 -7.81 7.79 0.37
C PRO A 32 -7.90 9.05 1.25
N ALA A 33 -8.91 9.88 1.00
CA ALA A 33 -9.11 11.13 1.73
C ALA A 33 -10.59 11.42 1.94
N ASN A 34 -10.88 12.37 2.83
CA ASN A 34 -12.23 12.86 3.11
C ASN A 34 -13.20 11.74 3.52
N LEU A 35 -12.76 10.85 4.43
CA LEU A 35 -13.62 9.81 4.96
C LEU A 35 -14.83 10.41 5.66
N THR A 36 -16.01 9.96 5.25
CA THR A 36 -17.28 10.23 5.89
C THR A 36 -17.93 8.91 6.27
N VAL A 37 -18.55 8.86 7.44
CA VAL A 37 -19.33 7.72 7.91
C VAL A 37 -20.69 8.23 8.33
N ASN A 38 -21.73 7.68 7.72
CA ASN A 38 -23.11 7.92 8.10
C ASN A 38 -23.62 6.73 8.91
N ALA A 39 -24.17 7.00 10.10
CA ALA A 39 -24.75 5.99 10.98
C ALA A 39 -26.24 6.27 11.15
N VAL A 40 -27.08 5.27 10.85
CA VAL A 40 -28.54 5.38 10.95
C VAL A 40 -29.05 4.31 11.90
N VAL A 41 -29.63 4.74 13.02
CA VAL A 41 -30.29 3.83 13.97
C VAL A 41 -31.62 3.38 13.38
N ASN A 42 -31.87 2.07 13.41
CA ASN A 42 -33.15 1.51 12.97
C ASN A 42 -34.26 1.92 13.95
N PRO A 43 -35.37 2.53 13.46
CA PRO A 43 -36.45 3.01 14.33
C PRO A 43 -37.30 1.90 14.98
N ASP A 44 -37.04 0.62 14.69
CA ASP A 44 -37.81 -0.52 15.20
C ASP A 44 -37.47 -0.94 16.66
N ASN A 45 -36.63 -0.18 17.36
CA ASN A 45 -36.14 -0.47 18.72
C ASN A 45 -35.28 -1.74 18.85
N SER A 46 -34.79 -2.33 17.76
CA SER A 46 -33.86 -3.47 17.81
C SER A 46 -32.48 -3.10 18.38
N GLY A 47 -32.11 -1.82 18.32
CA GLY A 47 -30.75 -1.37 18.58
C GLY A 47 -29.80 -1.52 17.38
N ASN A 48 -30.31 -1.97 16.23
CA ASN A 48 -29.51 -2.10 15.02
C ASN A 48 -29.12 -0.72 14.46
N VAL A 49 -27.88 -0.60 14.00
CA VAL A 49 -27.35 0.61 13.35
C VAL A 49 -26.80 0.22 11.98
N SER A 50 -27.23 0.94 10.94
CA SER A 50 -26.67 0.81 9.60
C SER A 50 -25.57 1.84 9.40
N PHE A 51 -24.39 1.39 8.96
CA PHE A 51 -23.24 2.24 8.66
C PHE A 51 -23.03 2.32 7.15
N THR A 52 -22.66 3.50 6.66
CA THR A 52 -22.26 3.71 5.26
C THR A 52 -21.04 4.61 5.23
N ALA A 53 -19.95 4.14 4.61
CA ALA A 53 -18.71 4.88 4.48
C ALA A 53 -18.51 5.38 3.05
N SER A 54 -17.88 6.54 2.91
CA SER A 54 -17.46 7.11 1.63
C SER A 54 -16.17 7.88 1.81
N ALA A 55 -15.22 7.69 0.90
CA ALA A 55 -13.95 8.39 0.85
C ALA A 55 -13.51 8.57 -0.61
N THR A 56 -12.82 9.69 -0.89
CA THR A 56 -12.22 9.93 -2.20
C THR A 56 -11.09 8.93 -2.41
N ASN A 57 -11.04 8.28 -3.58
CA ASN A 57 -10.01 7.28 -3.97
C ASN A 57 -9.95 6.00 -3.09
N ALA A 58 -10.96 5.74 -2.26
CA ALA A 58 -11.06 4.46 -1.54
C ALA A 58 -11.71 3.38 -2.41
N THR A 59 -11.09 2.20 -2.44
CA THR A 59 -11.61 1.01 -3.15
C THR A 59 -12.18 -0.04 -2.19
N THR A 60 -11.86 0.07 -0.90
CA THR A 60 -12.25 -0.87 0.15
C THR A 60 -12.53 -0.08 1.42
N TYR A 61 -13.43 -0.60 2.25
CA TYR A 61 -13.73 -0.09 3.58
C TYR A 61 -13.68 -1.26 4.56
N GLU A 62 -13.29 -0.99 5.79
CA GLU A 62 -13.37 -1.94 6.89
C GLU A 62 -13.94 -1.20 8.10
N PHE A 63 -14.90 -1.82 8.76
CA PHE A 63 -15.49 -1.35 10.00
C PHE A 63 -15.01 -2.25 11.14
N ASP A 64 -14.31 -1.65 12.10
CA ASP A 64 -14.03 -2.26 13.41
C ASP A 64 -15.03 -1.71 14.43
N PHE A 65 -15.84 -2.58 15.02
CA PHE A 65 -16.85 -2.19 16.01
C PHE A 65 -16.29 -2.12 17.45
N GLY A 66 -15.00 -2.36 17.66
CA GLY A 66 -14.31 -2.28 18.96
C GLY A 66 -14.58 -3.47 19.88
N ASN A 67 -15.32 -4.47 19.41
CA ASN A 67 -15.64 -5.71 20.13
C ASN A 67 -15.00 -6.95 19.49
N GLY A 68 -14.04 -6.75 18.58
CA GLY A 68 -13.37 -7.82 17.82
C GLY A 68 -14.18 -8.36 16.63
N VAL A 69 -15.30 -7.73 16.28
CA VAL A 69 -16.06 -8.00 15.04
C VAL A 69 -15.68 -6.98 13.98
N TYR A 70 -15.40 -7.48 12.77
CA TYR A 70 -15.00 -6.69 11.61
C TYR A 70 -15.99 -6.90 10.45
N GLN A 71 -16.25 -5.85 9.67
CA GLN A 71 -17.05 -5.93 8.44
C GLN A 71 -16.34 -5.19 7.30
N THR A 72 -16.24 -5.83 6.14
CA THR A 72 -15.64 -5.30 4.90
C THR A 72 -16.66 -5.18 3.78
#